data_AF-A0A971UKG3-F1
#
_entry.id   AF-A0A971UKG3-F1
#
_cell.length_a   1.000
_cell.length_b   1.000
_cell.length_c   1.000
_cell.angle_alpha   90.00
_cell.angle_beta   90.00
_cell.angle_gamma   90.00
#
_symmetry.space_group_name_H-M   'P 1'
#
loop_
_entity.id
_entity.type
_entity.pdbx_description
1 polymer ?
#
loop_
_entity_poly.entity_id
_entity_poly.type
_entity_poly.pdbx_seq_one_letter_code
_entity_poly.pdbx_strand_id
1 'polypeptide(L)'
;MTWQTILAVLWTVLNSPAVIAALAGLILWGLNRLYLARPEWQQYEGTIIAAIKFAERTIPDDVPNKSLERLDTALKYVLGVYQETNGRRATAATEANLKEGIQIVHSTLEANGNL
;
A
#
# COMPACT_ATOMS: atom_id res chain seq x y z
N MET A 1 43.05 31.85 4.30
CA MET A 1 41.58 32.03 4.32
C MET A 1 41.13 32.04 5.77
N THR A 2 40.41 33.07 6.21
CA THR A 2 39.88 33.09 7.58
C THR A 2 38.60 32.28 7.65
N TRP A 3 38.27 31.76 8.84
CA TRP A 3 37.08 30.95 9.10
C TRP A 3 35.78 31.66 8.67
N GLN A 4 35.72 32.97 8.89
CA GLN A 4 34.60 33.82 8.48
C GLN A 4 34.41 33.86 6.95
N THR A 5 35.49 33.86 6.18
CA THR A 5 35.42 33.81 4.71
C THR A 5 34.86 32.48 4.21
N ILE A 6 35.25 31.37 4.85
CA ILE A 6 34.75 30.03 4.48
C ILE A 6 33.24 29.93 4.75
N LEU A 7 32.79 30.38 5.93
CA LEU A 7 31.37 30.38 6.27
C LEU A 7 30.54 31.29 5.36
N ALA A 8 31.06 32.47 5.00
CA ALA A 8 30.38 33.38 4.09
C ALA A 8 30.21 32.76 2.69
N VAL A 9 31.27 32.15 2.14
CA VAL A 9 31.21 31.48 0.84
C VAL A 9 30.21 30.32 0.86
N LEU A 10 30.24 29.48 1.89
CA LEU A 10 29.28 28.39 2.06
C LEU A 10 27.84 28.90 2.15
N TRP A 11 27.62 29.97 2.93
CA TRP A 11 26.31 30.60 3.06
C TRP A 11 25.78 31.14 1.73
N THR A 12 26.64 31.75 0.93
CA THR A 12 26.25 32.35 -0.36
C THR A 12 25.94 31.27 -1.40
N VAL A 13 26.71 30.18 -1.40
CA VAL A 13 26.47 29.03 -2.30
C VAL A 13 25.19 28.30 -1.91
N LEU A 14 24.99 28.02 -0.62
CA LEU A 14 23.79 27.34 -0.12
C LEU A 14 22.50 28.15 -0.35
N ASN A 15 22.56 29.48 -0.22
CA ASN A 15 21.44 30.37 -0.52
C ASN A 15 21.35 30.80 -1.99
N SER A 16 22.13 30.18 -2.88
CA SER A 16 21.99 30.48 -4.30
C SER A 16 20.64 29.98 -4.82
N PRO A 17 20.01 30.70 -5.77
CA PRO A 17 18.75 30.26 -6.38
C PRO A 17 18.82 28.85 -6.95
N ALA A 18 19.97 28.44 -7.48
CA ALA A 18 20.18 27.11 -8.04
C ALA A 18 20.14 26.01 -6.98
N VAL A 19 20.80 26.20 -5.83
CA VAL A 19 20.80 25.21 -4.73
C VAL A 19 19.41 25.12 -4.09
N ILE A 20 18.76 26.26 -3.88
CA ILE A 20 17.38 26.28 -3.35
C ILE A 20 16.42 25.57 -4.33
N ALA A 21 16.53 25.82 -5.64
CA ALA A 21 15.72 25.14 -6.64
C ALA A 21 15.97 23.62 -6.67
N ALA A 22 17.22 23.19 -6.53
CA ALA A 22 17.57 21.77 -6.47
C ALA A 22 16.98 21.09 -5.21
N LEU A 23 17.06 21.74 -4.05
CA LEU A 23 16.46 21.24 -2.80
C LEU A 23 14.94 21.18 -2.89
N ALA A 24 14.30 22.23 -3.41
CA ALA A 24 12.86 22.25 -3.63
C ALA A 24 12.42 21.14 -4.60
N GLY A 25 13.19 20.92 -5.67
CA GLY A 25 12.96 19.83 -6.63
C GLY A 25 13.09 18.45 -5.98
N LEU A 26 14.10 18.22 -5.14
CA LEU A 26 14.28 16.98 -4.39
C LEU A 26 13.13 16.72 -3.41
N ILE A 27 12.70 17.75 -2.69
CA ILE A 27 11.56 17.64 -1.77
C ILE A 27 10.29 17.31 -2.56
N LEU A 28 10.02 18.02 -3.65
CA LEU A 28 8.83 17.77 -4.47
C LEU A 28 8.86 16.38 -5.10
N TRP A 29 10.01 15.92 -5.57
CA TRP A 29 10.19 14.54 -6.04
C TRP A 29 9.93 13.51 -4.93
N GLY A 30 10.48 13.72 -3.73
CA GLY A 30 10.28 12.84 -2.59
C GLY A 30 8.82 12.78 -2.13
N LEU A 31 8.14 13.93 -2.09
CA LEU A 31 6.70 13.99 -1.82
C LEU A 31 5.91 13.27 -2.89
N ASN A 32 6.21 13.50 -4.17
CA ASN A 32 5.51 12.81 -5.26
C ASN A 32 5.71 11.28 -5.18
N ARG A 33 6.92 10.83 -4.82
CA ARG A 33 7.21 9.42 -4.59
C ARG A 33 6.40 8.83 -3.42
N LEU A 34 6.26 9.57 -2.32
CA LEU A 34 5.45 9.17 -1.18
C LEU A 34 3.96 9.13 -1.51
N TYR A 35 3.44 10.14 -2.21
CA TYR A 35 2.05 10.18 -2.65
C TYR A 35 1.71 9.09 -3.68
N LEU A 36 2.68 8.66 -4.49
CA LEU A 36 2.55 7.57 -5.44
C LEU A 36 2.75 6.18 -4.81
N ALA A 37 3.16 6.10 -3.55
CA ALA A 37 3.28 4.83 -2.81
C ALA A 37 1.88 4.31 -2.48
N ARG A 38 1.21 3.75 -3.49
CA ARG A 38 -0.03 3.01 -3.36
C ARG A 38 0.24 1.77 -2.50
N PRO A 39 -0.67 1.39 -1.58
CA PRO A 39 -0.55 0.12 -0.86
C PRO A 39 -0.41 -1.05 -1.85
N GLU A 40 0.44 -2.03 -1.53
CA GLU A 40 0.68 -3.19 -2.40
C GLU A 40 -0.59 -4.00 -2.68
N TRP A 41 -1.62 -3.92 -1.83
CA TRP A 41 -2.90 -4.58 -2.04
C TRP A 41 -3.73 -3.98 -3.17
N GLN A 42 -3.53 -2.71 -3.53
CA GLN A 42 -4.37 -2.05 -4.55
C GLN A 42 -4.20 -2.66 -5.95
N GLN A 43 -3.00 -3.14 -6.30
CA GLN A 43 -2.81 -3.90 -7.55
C GLN A 43 -3.57 -5.24 -7.56
N TYR A 44 -3.95 -5.77 -6.39
CA TYR A 44 -4.74 -6.99 -6.24
C TYR A 44 -6.21 -6.71 -5.92
N GLU A 45 -6.68 -5.47 -6.00
CA GLU A 45 -8.05 -5.09 -5.61
C GLU A 45 -9.11 -5.92 -6.33
N GLY A 46 -8.96 -6.14 -7.65
CA GLY A 46 -9.87 -7.00 -8.41
C GLY A 46 -9.89 -8.45 -7.91
N THR A 47 -8.73 -9.00 -7.59
CA THR A 47 -8.59 -10.34 -7.01
C THR A 47 -9.21 -10.40 -5.62
N ILE A 48 -9.01 -9.37 -4.80
CA ILE A 48 -9.58 -9.24 -3.46
C ILE A 48 -11.11 -9.21 -3.55
N ILE A 49 -11.70 -8.41 -4.44
CA ILE A 49 -13.16 -8.38 -4.66
C ILE A 49 -13.67 -9.76 -5.06
N ALA A 50 -13.00 -10.42 -6.00
CA ALA A 50 -13.38 -11.77 -6.44
C ALA A 50 -13.30 -12.79 -5.29
N ALA A 51 -12.25 -12.73 -4.48
CA ALA A 51 -12.03 -13.60 -3.33
C ALA A 51 -13.09 -13.39 -2.24
N ILE A 52 -13.45 -12.14 -1.94
CA ILE A 52 -14.51 -11.81 -0.98
C ILE A 52 -15.85 -12.37 -1.48
N LYS A 53 -16.23 -12.08 -2.73
CA LYS A 53 -17.49 -12.59 -3.30
C LYS A 53 -17.53 -14.11 -3.38
N PHE A 54 -16.38 -14.74 -3.64
CA PHE A 54 -16.26 -16.20 -3.60
C PHE A 54 -16.48 -16.73 -2.18
N ALA A 55 -15.85 -16.12 -1.16
CA ALA A 55 -15.98 -16.53 0.23
C ALA A 55 -17.42 -16.35 0.75
N GLU A 56 -18.07 -15.23 0.42
CA GLU A 56 -19.48 -14.96 0.72
C GLU A 56 -20.41 -16.04 0.17
N ARG A 57 -20.18 -16.49 -1.07
CA ARG A 57 -20.98 -17.54 -1.71
C ARG A 57 -20.70 -18.94 -1.16
N THR A 58 -19.48 -19.18 -0.70
CA THR A 58 -19.02 -20.51 -0.31
C THR A 58 -19.37 -20.82 1.15
N ILE A 59 -19.30 -19.80 2.02
CA ILE A 59 -19.51 -19.97 3.46
C ILE A 59 -20.94 -19.55 3.82
N PRO A 60 -21.79 -20.51 4.24
CA PRO A 60 -23.17 -20.22 4.58
C PRO A 60 -23.30 -19.38 5.85
N ASP A 61 -24.48 -18.76 6.03
CA ASP A 61 -24.73 -17.79 7.09
C ASP A 61 -24.91 -18.41 8.49
N ASP A 62 -25.05 -19.72 8.58
CA ASP A 62 -25.33 -20.49 9.79
C ASP A 62 -24.05 -20.95 10.52
N VAL A 63 -22.87 -20.68 9.95
CA VAL A 63 -21.60 -21.09 10.53
C VAL A 63 -21.19 -20.16 11.69
N PRO A 64 -20.75 -20.70 12.84
CA PRO A 64 -20.14 -19.91 13.90
C PRO A 64 -18.92 -19.13 13.36
N ASN A 65 -18.81 -17.85 13.71
CA ASN A 65 -17.71 -16.98 13.25
C ASN A 65 -17.60 -16.80 11.72
N LYS A 66 -18.72 -16.93 10.98
CA LYS A 66 -18.75 -16.82 9.51
C LYS A 66 -17.90 -15.69 8.92
N SER A 67 -17.95 -14.49 9.48
CA SER A 67 -17.23 -13.32 8.96
C SER A 67 -15.71 -13.51 9.02
N LEU A 68 -15.21 -14.14 10.09
CA LEU A 68 -13.78 -14.45 10.21
C LEU A 68 -13.38 -15.53 9.21
N GLU A 69 -14.20 -16.55 9.03
CA GLU A 69 -13.92 -17.60 8.05
C GLU A 69 -13.95 -17.08 6.61
N ARG A 70 -14.86 -16.15 6.30
CA ARG A 70 -14.94 -15.50 4.97
C ARG A 70 -13.70 -14.67 4.68
N LEU A 71 -13.26 -13.88 5.66
CA LEU A 71 -12.03 -13.10 5.55
C LEU A 71 -10.78 -13.98 5.43
N ASP A 72 -10.70 -15.07 6.19
CA ASP A 72 -9.60 -16.05 6.11
C ASP A 72 -9.58 -16.76 4.75
N THR A 73 -10.74 -17.18 4.25
CA THR A 73 -10.88 -17.81 2.94
C THR A 73 -10.49 -16.85 1.81
N ALA A 74 -10.93 -15.60 1.89
CA ALA A 74 -10.54 -14.57 0.94
C ALA A 74 -9.02 -14.33 0.97
N LEU A 75 -8.41 -14.27 2.16
CA LEU A 75 -6.97 -14.12 2.31
C LEU A 75 -6.19 -15.27 1.70
N LYS A 76 -6.58 -16.52 1.99
CA LYS A 76 -5.96 -17.72 1.40
C LYS A 76 -6.04 -17.70 -0.13
N TYR A 77 -7.18 -17.32 -0.69
CA TYR A 77 -7.36 -17.18 -2.13
C TYR A 77 -6.36 -16.16 -2.71
N VAL A 78 -6.32 -14.96 -2.15
CA VAL A 78 -5.45 -13.87 -2.64
C VAL A 78 -3.97 -14.24 -2.51
N LEU A 79 -3.57 -14.90 -1.42
CA LEU A 79 -2.20 -15.41 -1.24
C LEU A 79 -1.83 -16.48 -2.27
N GLY A 80 -2.78 -17.35 -2.64
CA GLY A 80 -2.60 -18.31 -3.72
C GLY A 80 -2.29 -17.62 -5.05
N VAL A 81 -3.12 -16.66 -5.45
CA VAL A 81 -2.91 -15.86 -6.67
C VAL A 81 -1.61 -15.08 -6.62
N TYR A 82 -1.27 -14.50 -5.47
CA TYR A 82 0.01 -13.82 -5.27
C TYR A 82 1.18 -14.76 -5.55
N GLN A 83 1.15 -15.97 -4.99
CA GLN A 83 2.20 -16.96 -5.16
C GLN A 83 2.32 -17.40 -6.62
N GLU A 84 1.21 -17.62 -7.32
CA GLU A 84 1.20 -17.98 -8.75
C GLU A 84 1.79 -16.87 -9.62
N THR A 85 1.42 -15.61 -9.34
CA THR A 85 1.85 -14.45 -10.13
C THR A 85 3.33 -14.13 -9.90
N ASN A 86 3.81 -14.24 -8.66
CA ASN A 86 5.15 -13.80 -8.28
C ASN A 86 6.17 -14.95 -8.20
N GLY A 87 5.74 -16.20 -8.33
CA GLY A 87 6.59 -17.39 -8.19
C GLY A 87 7.16 -17.60 -6.79
N ARG A 88 6.70 -16.82 -5.79
CA ARG A 88 7.18 -16.86 -4.40
C ARG A 88 6.04 -16.62 -3.42
N ARG A 89 6.16 -17.21 -2.23
CA ARG A 89 5.22 -16.96 -1.13
C ARG A 89 5.30 -15.51 -0.67
N ALA A 90 4.16 -14.98 -0.23
CA ALA A 90 4.11 -13.66 0.38
C ALA A 90 4.99 -13.62 1.64
N THR A 91 5.65 -12.50 1.85
CA THR A 91 6.32 -12.23 3.14
C THR A 91 5.28 -11.84 4.18
N ALA A 92 5.62 -11.89 5.47
CA ALA A 92 4.71 -11.47 6.54
C ALA A 92 4.22 -10.02 6.36
N ALA A 93 5.07 -9.13 5.83
CA ALA A 93 4.70 -7.75 5.54
C ALA A 93 3.67 -7.67 4.39
N THR A 94 3.88 -8.42 3.32
CA THR A 94 2.96 -8.49 2.18
C THR A 94 1.63 -9.12 2.58
N GLU A 95 1.64 -10.18 3.38
CA GLU A 95 0.44 -10.82 3.92
C GLU A 95 -0.38 -9.84 4.78
N ALA A 96 0.28 -9.10 5.67
CA ALA A 96 -0.38 -8.07 6.46
C ALA A 96 -1.00 -6.97 5.58
N ASN A 97 -0.30 -6.54 4.54
CA ASN A 97 -0.82 -5.53 3.60
C ASN A 97 -2.02 -6.04 2.80
N LEU A 98 -1.99 -7.29 2.33
CA LEU A 98 -3.11 -7.91 1.63
C LEU A 98 -4.32 -8.10 2.55
N LYS A 99 -4.08 -8.49 3.80
CA LYS A 99 -5.13 -8.61 4.83
C LYS A 99 -5.81 -7.27 5.11
N GLU A 100 -5.05 -6.19 5.22
CA GLU A 100 -5.58 -4.83 5.34
C GLU A 100 -6.44 -4.45 4.12
N GLY A 101 -5.94 -4.73 2.91
CA GLY A 101 -6.70 -4.50 1.68
C GLY A 101 -8.03 -5.24 1.64
N ILE A 102 -8.05 -6.51 2.06
CA ILE A 102 -9.28 -7.30 2.14
C ILE A 102 -10.28 -6.65 3.11
N GLN A 103 -9.84 -6.20 4.28
CA GLN A 103 -10.73 -5.54 5.24
C GLN A 103 -11.32 -4.25 4.68
N ILE A 104 -10.49 -3.40 4.07
CA ILE A 104 -10.92 -2.13 3.47
C ILE A 104 -11.94 -2.38 2.35
N VAL A 105 -11.61 -3.29 1.43
CA VAL A 105 -12.49 -3.59 0.29
C VAL A 105 -13.78 -4.26 0.76
N HIS A 106 -13.73 -5.17 1.73
CA HIS A 106 -14.92 -5.78 2.31
C HIS A 106 -15.85 -4.73 2.87
N SER A 107 -15.38 -3.87 3.79
CA SER A 107 -16.17 -2.78 4.36
C SER A 107 -16.72 -1.82 3.28
N THR A 108 -15.96 -1.58 2.21
CA THR A 108 -16.41 -0.76 1.08
C THR A 108 -17.55 -1.43 0.31
N LEU A 109 -17.47 -2.73 0.04
CA LEU A 109 -18.53 -3.48 -0.63
C LEU A 109 -19.80 -3.55 0.25
N GLU A 110 -19.62 -3.70 1.56
CA GLU A 110 -20.67 -3.70 2.58
C GLU A 110 -21.42 -2.36 2.58
N ALA A 111 -20.69 -1.25 2.65
CA ALA A 111 -21.25 0.10 2.61
C ALA A 111 -21.99 0.41 1.30
N ASN A 112 -21.54 -0.18 0.19
CA ASN A 112 -22.15 -0.01 -1.12
C ASN A 112 -23.30 -1.01 -1.41
N GLY A 113 -23.64 -1.89 -0.46
CA GLY A 113 -24.69 -2.91 -0.63
C GLY A 113 -24.39 -3.94 -1.72
N ASN A 114 -23.10 -4.25 -1.93
CA ASN A 114 -22.61 -5.08 -3.02
C ASN A 114 -21.98 -6.41 -2.53
N LEU A 115 -22.29 -6.78 -1.28
CA LEU A 115 -22.03 -8.08 -0.64
C LEU A 115 -23.34 -8.89 -0.61
#